data_AF-A0A0D0CUE7-F1
#
_entry.id   AF-A0A0D0CUE7-F1
#
_cell.length_a   1.000
_cell.length_b   1.000
_cell.length_c   1.000
_cell.angle_alpha   90.00
_cell.angle_beta   90.00
_cell.angle_gamma   90.00
#
_symmetry.space_group_name_H-M   'P 1'
#
loop_
_entity.id
_entity.type
_entity.pdbx_description
1 polymer ?
#
loop_
_entity_poly.entity_id
_entity_poly.type
_entity_poly.pdbx_seq_one_letter_code
_entity_poly.pdbx_strand_id
1 'polypeptide(L)'
;MSYLFKGQPFPCHQVSGSCAGHSVVIVCSDPYFHAVRTVTLIPQIPLQTQNEFLREWQDNKELYLDILLQLEGPPEPWKPLFCTSCCRDDHRTHPFHWVEQWTGTHFQESSLRLAGFILHLRHDGGVCPSGVREVPQEVPNKEWEPSQPGARPPHLRVPDTPGYLVVVNTSGVHYCNLACCNCPGSPDPHLQLLGAGLFPASTACMSTVFTFKVLDNFIQDNVECGTAAMNYFSKLKRITSNVFPHLVPDQYRELLWMARIWRVLTLFKWNGFGHDLRAVGPGELVLFCLACPQKGVNLDPEIDKDMSRKVSKHPSPS
;
A
#
# COMPACT_ATOMS: atom_id res chain seq x y z
N MET A 1 26.75 15.70 -12.46
CA MET A 1 26.16 14.35 -12.35
C MET A 1 26.38 13.45 -13.58
N SER A 2 26.59 13.95 -14.80
CA SER A 2 26.78 13.12 -16.01
C SER A 2 28.21 12.61 -16.28
N TYR A 3 29.21 13.13 -15.56
CA TYR A 3 30.63 12.80 -15.78
C TYR A 3 31.20 11.72 -14.85
N LEU A 4 30.51 11.38 -13.75
CA LEU A 4 30.99 10.38 -12.77
C LEU A 4 30.60 8.93 -13.11
N PHE A 5 29.66 8.72 -14.05
CA PHE A 5 29.05 7.40 -14.28
C PHE A 5 29.20 6.86 -15.72
N LYS A 6 30.02 7.50 -16.57
CA LYS A 6 30.31 6.99 -17.90
C LYS A 6 31.47 6.00 -17.86
N GLY A 7 31.16 4.71 -17.91
CA GLY A 7 32.11 3.67 -18.32
C GLY A 7 32.76 2.81 -17.23
N GLN A 8 32.35 2.91 -15.96
CA GLN A 8 32.79 1.98 -14.91
C GLN A 8 31.67 0.99 -14.53
N PRO A 9 31.99 -0.28 -14.24
CA PRO A 9 31.03 -1.23 -13.67
C PRO A 9 30.62 -0.75 -12.27
N PHE A 10 29.31 -0.71 -12.01
CA PHE A 10 28.77 -0.26 -10.74
C PHE A 10 29.01 -1.32 -9.66
N PRO A 11 29.45 -0.93 -8.44
CA PRO A 11 29.53 -1.85 -7.32
C PRO A 11 28.12 -2.27 -6.91
N CYS A 12 27.84 -3.57 -6.92
CA CYS A 12 26.58 -4.10 -6.44
C CYS A 12 26.67 -4.28 -4.91
N HIS A 13 25.73 -3.72 -4.16
CA HIS A 13 25.76 -3.75 -2.69
C HIS A 13 25.85 -5.17 -2.09
N GLN A 14 25.31 -6.18 -2.78
CA GLN A 14 25.30 -7.57 -2.31
C GLN A 14 26.51 -8.42 -2.75
N VAL A 15 27.37 -7.94 -3.67
CA VAL A 15 28.45 -8.76 -4.22
C VAL A 15 29.76 -7.98 -4.27
N SER A 16 30.79 -8.47 -3.58
CA SER A 16 32.19 -8.05 -3.73
C SER A 16 32.76 -8.57 -5.07
N GLY A 17 32.19 -8.12 -6.19
CA GLY A 17 32.53 -8.58 -7.53
C GLY A 17 31.59 -8.05 -8.61
N SER A 18 32.06 -8.05 -9.86
CA SER A 18 31.31 -7.61 -11.05
C SER A 18 30.11 -8.53 -11.33
N CYS A 19 28.92 -8.09 -10.95
CA CYS A 19 27.67 -8.63 -11.49
C CYS A 19 27.58 -8.30 -12.97
N ALA A 20 27.48 -9.32 -13.83
CA ALA A 20 27.27 -9.16 -15.27
C ALA A 20 25.82 -8.75 -15.56
N GLY A 21 25.46 -7.50 -15.24
CA GLY A 21 24.14 -6.93 -15.49
C GLY A 21 24.27 -5.47 -15.88
N HIS A 22 23.93 -5.14 -17.13
CA HIS A 22 24.06 -3.79 -17.70
C HIS A 22 23.03 -2.78 -17.16
N SER A 23 22.11 -3.19 -16.28
CA SER A 23 21.04 -2.35 -15.74
C SER A 23 21.19 -2.19 -14.23
N VAL A 24 21.37 -0.94 -13.81
CA VAL A 24 21.47 -0.53 -12.41
C VAL A 24 20.12 -0.07 -11.92
N VAL A 25 19.74 -0.58 -10.77
CA VAL A 25 18.50 -0.24 -10.08
C VAL A 25 18.87 0.30 -8.70
N ILE A 26 18.39 1.50 -8.39
CA ILE A 26 18.40 2.03 -7.03
C ILE A 26 17.14 1.53 -6.33
N VAL A 27 17.32 1.03 -5.12
CA VAL A 27 16.21 0.75 -4.22
C VAL A 27 15.96 2.00 -3.43
N CYS A 28 14.79 2.62 -3.65
CA CYS A 28 14.33 3.64 -2.72
C CYS A 28 13.93 2.92 -1.44
N SER A 29 14.78 3.04 -0.42
CA SER A 29 14.44 2.65 0.93
C SER A 29 13.10 3.29 1.30
N ASP A 30 12.20 2.48 1.86
CA ASP A 30 10.93 2.90 2.44
C ASP A 30 11.16 4.21 3.23
N PRO A 31 10.39 5.29 3.00
CA PRO A 31 10.53 6.51 3.80
C PRO A 31 10.27 6.28 5.31
N TYR A 32 9.78 5.09 5.69
CA TYR A 32 9.54 4.66 7.06
C TYR A 32 10.62 3.70 7.59
N PHE A 33 11.90 4.06 7.50
CA PHE A 33 12.92 3.38 8.31
C PHE A 33 12.71 3.75 9.79
N HIS A 34 12.09 2.85 10.56
CA HIS A 34 11.89 3.03 12.00
C HIS A 34 13.23 2.86 12.73
N ALA A 35 13.94 3.98 12.94
CA ALA A 35 14.99 4.06 13.94
C ALA A 35 14.34 3.91 15.34
N VAL A 36 14.61 2.79 16.01
CA VAL A 36 14.31 2.64 17.45
C VAL A 36 15.21 3.62 18.21
N ARG A 37 14.65 4.76 18.63
CA ARG A 37 15.33 5.71 19.51
C ARG A 37 15.01 5.35 20.96
N THR A 38 16.05 5.08 21.74
CA THR A 38 15.99 5.03 23.21
C THR A 38 15.48 6.36 23.76
N VAL A 39 14.45 6.28 24.61
CA VAL A 39 13.86 7.43 25.29
C VAL A 39 14.83 7.90 26.39
N THR A 40 15.51 9.01 26.15
CA THR A 40 16.17 9.79 27.21
C THR A 40 15.22 10.87 27.71
N LEU A 41 15.26 11.13 29.02
CA LEU A 41 14.45 12.15 29.68
C LEU A 41 14.72 13.53 29.04
N ILE A 42 13.70 14.07 28.37
CA ILE A 42 13.75 15.39 27.73
C ILE A 42 13.65 16.45 28.83
N PRO A 43 14.63 17.37 28.99
CA PRO A 43 14.50 18.49 29.92
C PRO A 43 13.33 19.39 29.48
N GLN A 44 12.67 20.02 30.44
CA GLN A 44 11.51 20.90 30.18
C GLN A 44 11.92 22.05 29.24
N ILE A 45 11.57 21.93 27.96
CA ILE A 45 11.78 22.98 26.96
C ILE A 45 10.72 24.06 27.22
N PRO A 46 11.09 25.35 27.35
CA PRO A 46 10.13 26.43 27.51
C PRO A 46 9.15 26.46 26.33
N LEU A 47 7.90 26.82 26.59
CA LEU A 47 6.83 26.93 25.58
C LEU A 47 7.20 28.01 24.56
N GLN A 48 7.90 27.62 23.50
CA GLN A 48 8.18 28.46 22.35
C GLN A 48 6.92 28.60 21.48
N THR A 49 6.69 29.80 20.96
CA THR A 49 5.65 30.05 19.98
C THR A 49 6.04 29.47 18.62
N GLN A 50 5.07 29.13 17.76
CA GLN A 50 5.34 28.58 16.42
C GLN A 50 6.29 29.46 15.60
N ASN A 51 6.24 30.78 15.78
CA ASN A 51 7.11 31.74 15.08
C ASN A 51 8.55 31.79 15.63
N GLU A 52 8.77 31.39 16.88
CA GLU A 52 10.12 31.30 17.46
C GLU A 52 10.87 30.10 16.89
N PHE A 53 10.20 28.95 16.74
CA PHE A 53 10.76 27.78 16.04
C PHE A 53 11.14 28.10 14.58
N LEU A 54 10.30 28.83 13.86
CA LEU A 54 10.60 29.22 12.48
C LEU A 54 11.79 30.18 12.37
N ARG A 55 12.02 31.04 13.37
CA ARG A 55 13.18 31.95 13.42
C ARG A 55 14.47 31.20 13.72
N GLU A 56 14.46 30.29 14.68
CA GLU A 56 15.61 29.41 14.97
C GLU A 56 16.02 28.56 13.74
N TRP A 57 15.04 28.13 12.94
CA TRP A 57 15.31 27.42 11.70
C TRP A 57 15.97 28.29 10.63
N GLN A 58 15.66 29.59 10.53
CA GLN A 58 16.24 30.47 9.51
C GLN A 58 17.77 30.52 9.58
N ASP A 59 18.33 30.53 10.81
CA ASP A 59 19.77 30.55 11.03
C ASP A 59 20.47 29.26 10.54
N ASN A 60 19.73 28.14 10.49
CA ASN A 60 20.23 26.84 10.06
C ASN A 60 19.83 26.46 8.63
N LYS A 61 19.05 27.31 7.94
CA LYS A 61 18.42 27.00 6.65
C LYS A 61 19.42 26.50 5.60
N GLU A 62 20.55 27.18 5.45
CA GLU A 62 21.53 26.84 4.41
C GLU A 62 22.24 25.51 4.70
N LEU A 63 22.54 25.22 5.97
CA LEU A 63 23.07 23.93 6.40
C LEU A 63 22.07 22.79 6.15
N TYR A 64 20.79 23.02 6.46
CA TYR A 64 19.74 22.02 6.28
C TYR A 64 19.48 21.77 4.80
N LEU A 65 19.49 22.82 3.98
CA LEU A 65 19.34 22.70 2.54
C LEU A 65 20.51 21.92 1.93
N ASP A 66 21.74 22.19 2.35
CA ASP A 66 22.92 21.43 1.90
C ASP A 66 22.77 19.93 2.26
N ILE A 67 22.39 19.60 3.50
CA ILE A 67 22.14 18.21 3.91
C ILE A 67 21.01 17.57 3.10
N LEU A 68 19.88 18.26 2.89
CA LEU A 68 18.75 17.73 2.11
C LEU A 68 19.15 17.46 0.66
N LEU A 69 19.87 18.38 0.02
CA LEU A 69 20.40 18.19 -1.33
C LEU A 69 21.41 17.04 -1.41
N GLN A 70 22.23 16.85 -0.37
CA GLN A 70 23.13 15.72 -0.25
C GLN A 70 22.38 14.39 -0.08
N LEU A 71 21.24 14.36 0.62
CA LEU A 71 20.39 13.16 0.79
C LEU A 71 19.62 12.80 -0.49
N GLU A 72 19.29 13.77 -1.34
CA GLU A 72 18.58 13.55 -2.60
C GLU A 72 19.48 12.93 -3.69
N GLY A 73 20.77 13.29 -3.74
CA GLY A 73 21.71 12.85 -4.78
C GLY A 73 22.32 11.45 -4.55
N PRO A 74 22.30 10.53 -5.54
CA PRO A 74 23.06 9.28 -5.48
C PRO A 74 24.51 9.41 -6.02
N PRO A 75 25.48 8.57 -5.57
CA PRO A 75 25.46 7.65 -4.42
C PRO A 75 26.49 8.03 -3.34
N GLU A 76 26.15 7.83 -2.06
CA GLU A 76 26.99 7.47 -0.89
C GLU A 76 26.02 7.29 0.32
N PRO A 77 26.41 6.60 1.40
CA PRO A 77 26.09 5.20 1.77
C PRO A 77 24.60 4.79 1.95
N TRP A 78 23.60 5.65 1.73
CA TRP A 78 22.21 5.38 2.16
C TRP A 78 21.28 4.79 1.09
N LYS A 79 21.64 4.89 -0.19
CA LYS A 79 20.86 4.33 -1.31
C LYS A 79 21.65 3.22 -2.00
N PRO A 80 21.34 1.94 -1.72
CA PRO A 80 22.07 0.83 -2.29
C PRO A 80 21.82 0.68 -3.80
N LEU A 81 22.90 0.51 -4.55
CA LEU A 81 22.88 0.21 -5.98
C LEU A 81 22.89 -1.31 -6.17
N PHE A 82 21.97 -1.81 -6.98
CA PHE A 82 21.91 -3.22 -7.33
C PHE A 82 21.89 -3.42 -8.84
N CYS A 83 22.44 -4.54 -9.29
CA CYS A 83 22.06 -5.07 -10.59
C CYS A 83 20.61 -5.57 -10.53
N THR A 84 19.97 -5.73 -11.69
CA THR A 84 18.58 -6.21 -11.77
C THR A 84 18.32 -7.53 -11.03
N SER A 85 19.25 -8.49 -11.04
CA SER A 85 19.08 -9.76 -10.33
C SER A 85 19.09 -9.57 -8.81
N CYS A 86 20.11 -8.90 -8.27
CA CYS A 86 20.20 -8.66 -6.83
C CYS A 86 19.05 -7.77 -6.33
N CYS A 87 18.59 -6.82 -7.14
CA CYS A 87 17.38 -6.05 -6.84
C CYS A 87 16.16 -6.98 -6.68
N ARG A 88 15.94 -7.92 -7.60
CA ARG A 88 14.82 -8.88 -7.47
C ARG A 88 14.95 -9.76 -6.24
N ASP A 89 16.16 -10.19 -5.90
CA ASP A 89 16.39 -11.05 -4.75
C ASP A 89 16.15 -10.32 -3.41
N ASP A 90 16.61 -9.07 -3.30
CA ASP A 90 16.37 -8.21 -2.14
C ASP A 90 14.88 -7.94 -1.90
N HIS A 91 14.10 -7.82 -2.98
CA HIS A 91 12.67 -7.50 -2.91
C HIS A 91 11.74 -8.69 -2.77
N ARG A 92 12.25 -9.92 -2.58
CA ARG A 92 11.38 -11.08 -2.33
C ARG A 92 10.48 -10.89 -1.11
N THR A 93 10.98 -10.22 -0.08
CA THR A 93 10.25 -9.91 1.15
C THR A 93 9.51 -8.57 1.10
N HIS A 94 9.80 -7.73 0.10
CA HIS A 94 9.23 -6.39 -0.07
C HIS A 94 8.77 -6.16 -1.53
N PRO A 95 7.80 -6.94 -2.03
CA PRO A 95 7.47 -7.00 -3.46
C PRO A 95 6.74 -5.74 -4.00
N PHE A 96 6.47 -4.75 -3.15
CA PHE A 96 5.71 -3.54 -3.49
C PHE A 96 6.49 -2.24 -3.22
N HIS A 97 7.83 -2.32 -3.15
CA HIS A 97 8.65 -1.10 -3.15
C HIS A 97 8.74 -0.49 -4.55
N TRP A 98 8.80 0.83 -4.60
CA TRP A 98 9.18 1.56 -5.80
C TRP A 98 10.69 1.55 -5.94
N VAL A 99 11.15 1.44 -7.18
CA VAL A 99 12.57 1.39 -7.52
C VAL A 99 12.86 2.44 -8.59
N GLU A 100 14.11 2.89 -8.67
CA GLU A 100 14.53 3.78 -9.74
C GLU A 100 15.51 3.05 -10.66
N GLN A 101 15.39 3.26 -11.96
CA GLN A 101 16.27 2.66 -12.95
C GLN A 101 17.17 3.72 -13.57
N TRP A 102 18.46 3.41 -13.68
CA TRP A 102 19.40 4.26 -14.39
C TRP A 102 19.15 4.19 -15.90
N THR A 103 18.87 5.33 -16.52
CA THR A 103 18.62 5.44 -17.97
C THR A 103 19.90 5.63 -18.79
N GLY A 104 21.07 5.72 -18.13
CA GLY A 104 22.33 6.17 -18.75
C GLY A 104 22.63 7.65 -18.52
N THR A 105 21.62 8.46 -18.17
CA THR A 105 21.76 9.90 -17.94
C THR A 105 21.22 10.39 -16.60
N HIS A 106 20.10 9.81 -16.16
CA HIS A 106 19.45 10.11 -14.90
C HIS A 106 18.73 8.87 -14.36
N PHE A 107 18.39 8.90 -13.08
CA PHE A 107 17.48 7.92 -12.47
C PHE A 107 16.04 8.29 -12.80
N GLN A 108 15.27 7.30 -13.19
CA GLN A 108 13.85 7.44 -13.49
C GLN A 108 13.06 6.44 -12.64
N GLU A 109 11.92 6.87 -12.11
CA GLU A 109 10.96 6.00 -11.43
C GLU A 109 10.59 4.78 -12.29
N SER A 110 10.73 3.60 -11.71
CA SER A 110 10.49 2.30 -12.31
C SER A 110 9.75 1.41 -11.33
N SER A 111 9.47 0.17 -11.72
CA SER A 111 8.81 -0.82 -10.87
C SER A 111 9.54 -2.15 -10.88
N LEU A 112 9.33 -2.95 -9.83
CA LEU A 112 9.90 -4.30 -9.75
C LEU A 112 9.46 -5.17 -10.93
N ARG A 113 8.24 -4.98 -11.45
CA ARG A 113 7.79 -5.66 -12.67
C ARG A 113 8.68 -5.34 -13.87
N LEU A 114 9.06 -4.08 -14.08
CA LEU A 114 9.96 -3.68 -15.16
C LEU A 114 11.38 -4.21 -14.96
N ALA A 115 11.79 -4.42 -13.70
CA ALA A 115 12.99 -5.17 -13.36
C ALA A 115 12.84 -6.70 -13.54
N GLY A 116 11.69 -7.20 -13.99
CA GLY A 116 11.43 -8.62 -14.23
C GLY A 116 11.18 -9.43 -12.96
N PHE A 117 10.71 -8.79 -11.89
CA PHE A 117 10.23 -9.46 -10.68
C PHE A 117 8.90 -10.14 -10.94
N ILE A 118 8.75 -11.36 -10.41
CA ILE A 118 7.52 -12.15 -10.45
C ILE A 118 7.18 -12.52 -9.02
N LEU A 119 5.95 -12.23 -8.61
CA LEU A 119 5.45 -12.63 -7.32
C LEU A 119 5.06 -14.11 -7.36
N HIS A 120 5.94 -14.96 -6.82
CA HIS A 120 5.65 -16.38 -6.66
C HIS A 120 4.85 -16.62 -5.38
N LEU A 121 3.68 -17.24 -5.54
CA LEU A 121 2.87 -17.65 -4.39
C LEU A 121 3.40 -18.97 -3.83
N ARG A 122 3.50 -19.02 -2.50
CA ARG A 122 4.06 -20.16 -1.72
C ARG A 122 5.57 -20.33 -1.94
N HIS A 123 6.11 -21.42 -1.38
CA HIS A 123 7.54 -21.76 -1.47
C HIS A 123 8.48 -20.63 -1.04
N ASP A 124 8.07 -19.85 -0.03
CA ASP A 124 8.82 -18.69 0.49
C ASP A 124 9.24 -17.69 -0.60
N GLY A 125 8.38 -17.52 -1.63
CA GLY A 125 8.64 -16.64 -2.78
C GLY A 125 9.54 -17.25 -3.85
N GLY A 126 9.90 -18.53 -3.73
CA GLY A 126 10.65 -19.28 -4.74
C GLY A 126 9.78 -19.77 -5.91
N VAL A 127 10.45 -20.11 -7.01
CA VAL A 127 9.80 -20.68 -8.19
C VAL A 127 9.18 -22.04 -7.85
N CYS A 128 7.91 -22.24 -8.24
CA CYS A 128 7.22 -23.49 -7.98
C CYS A 128 7.84 -24.65 -8.81
N PRO A 129 8.21 -25.79 -8.18
CA PRO A 129 8.80 -26.92 -8.90
C PRO A 129 7.81 -27.63 -9.83
N SER A 130 6.51 -27.49 -9.58
CA SER A 130 5.44 -28.09 -10.39
C SER A 130 4.96 -27.17 -11.53
N GLY A 131 5.67 -26.07 -11.78
CA GLY A 131 5.28 -25.05 -12.75
C GLY A 131 4.25 -24.06 -12.20
N VAL A 132 3.74 -23.21 -13.10
CA VAL A 132 2.82 -22.11 -12.77
C VAL A 132 1.40 -22.48 -13.16
N ARG A 133 0.43 -22.25 -12.26
CA ARG A 133 -0.99 -22.41 -12.55
C ARG A 133 -1.50 -21.19 -13.31
N GLU A 134 -2.15 -21.40 -14.46
CA GLU A 134 -2.85 -20.33 -15.18
C GLU A 134 -4.02 -19.81 -14.35
N VAL A 135 -4.18 -18.48 -14.31
CA VAL A 135 -5.28 -17.81 -13.61
C VAL A 135 -6.16 -17.15 -14.66
N PRO A 136 -7.46 -17.47 -14.73
CA PRO A 136 -8.40 -16.74 -15.58
C PRO A 136 -8.40 -15.26 -15.19
N GLN A 137 -8.18 -14.38 -16.16
CA GLN A 137 -8.25 -12.94 -15.99
C GLN A 137 -9.17 -12.35 -17.04
N GLU A 138 -10.01 -11.39 -16.63
CA GLU A 138 -10.73 -10.57 -17.57
C GLU A 138 -9.75 -9.63 -18.27
N VAL A 139 -9.71 -9.70 -19.60
CA VAL A 139 -9.05 -8.70 -20.41
C VAL A 139 -9.82 -7.40 -20.22
N PRO A 140 -9.20 -6.30 -19.76
CA PRO A 140 -9.89 -5.03 -19.66
C PRO A 140 -10.48 -4.65 -21.01
N ASN A 141 -11.75 -4.27 -21.05
CA ASN A 141 -12.38 -3.74 -22.25
C ASN A 141 -11.55 -2.55 -22.75
N LYS A 142 -10.92 -2.69 -23.92
CA LYS A 142 -10.09 -1.67 -24.60
C LYS A 142 -10.84 -0.39 -24.99
N GLU A 143 -12.11 -0.26 -24.62
CA GLU A 143 -13.06 0.63 -25.27
C GLU A 143 -12.99 2.10 -24.79
N TRP A 144 -12.26 2.40 -23.70
CA TRP A 144 -12.22 3.75 -23.12
C TRP A 144 -10.83 4.22 -22.65
N GLU A 145 -9.75 3.86 -23.33
CA GLU A 145 -8.47 4.56 -23.14
C GLU A 145 -8.42 5.76 -24.11
N PRO A 146 -8.40 7.01 -23.62
CA PRO A 146 -8.20 8.17 -24.47
C PRO A 146 -6.85 8.03 -25.17
N SER A 147 -6.87 7.90 -26.49
CA SER A 147 -5.71 7.93 -27.35
C SER A 147 -5.05 9.31 -27.28
N GLN A 148 -4.16 9.51 -26.31
CA GLN A 148 -3.19 10.60 -26.29
C GLN A 148 -1.83 10.00 -25.96
N PRO A 149 -0.94 9.82 -26.95
CA PRO A 149 0.44 9.41 -26.75
C PRO A 149 1.26 10.58 -26.17
N GLY A 150 0.88 11.05 -24.99
CA GLY A 150 1.84 11.63 -24.07
C GLY A 150 2.76 10.52 -23.58
N ALA A 151 4.01 10.84 -23.25
CA ALA A 151 4.98 9.87 -22.75
C ALA A 151 4.57 9.36 -21.35
N ARG A 152 3.59 8.44 -21.27
CA ARG A 152 3.21 7.74 -20.04
C ARG A 152 4.48 7.11 -19.44
N PRO A 153 4.82 7.41 -18.17
CA PRO A 153 5.96 6.80 -17.51
C PRO A 153 5.89 5.27 -17.62
N PRO A 154 7.01 4.57 -17.88
CA PRO A 154 7.01 3.12 -18.11
C PRO A 154 6.28 2.33 -17.02
N HIS A 155 6.43 2.74 -15.75
CA HIS A 155 5.86 2.04 -14.60
C HIS A 155 4.33 2.19 -14.47
N LEU A 156 3.72 3.17 -15.16
CA LEU A 156 2.27 3.37 -15.20
C LEU A 156 1.61 2.75 -16.42
N ARG A 157 2.37 2.24 -17.39
CA ARG A 157 1.79 1.65 -18.60
C ARG A 157 1.09 0.34 -18.27
N VAL A 158 -0.14 0.21 -18.74
CA VAL A 158 -0.87 -1.06 -18.67
C VAL A 158 -0.04 -2.13 -19.38
N PRO A 159 0.21 -3.29 -18.75
CA PRO A 159 0.91 -4.39 -19.39
C PRO A 159 0.19 -4.92 -20.64
N ASP A 160 0.93 -5.11 -21.74
CA ASP A 160 0.39 -5.79 -22.93
C ASP A 160 0.29 -7.32 -22.75
N THR A 161 1.03 -7.86 -21.79
CA THR A 161 1.07 -9.30 -21.48
C THR A 161 -0.07 -9.68 -20.54
N PRO A 162 -0.84 -10.76 -20.80
CA PRO A 162 -1.78 -11.30 -19.83
C PRO A 162 -1.03 -11.84 -18.59
N GLY A 163 -1.71 -11.97 -17.45
CA GLY A 163 -1.13 -12.53 -16.22
C GLY A 163 -0.57 -11.50 -15.23
N TYR A 164 -0.93 -10.22 -15.36
CA TYR A 164 -0.56 -9.20 -14.38
C TYR A 164 -1.69 -8.96 -13.37
N LEU A 165 -1.31 -8.61 -12.14
CA LEU A 165 -2.20 -8.12 -11.09
C LEU A 165 -2.06 -6.62 -10.93
N VAL A 166 -3.17 -5.95 -10.65
CA VAL A 166 -3.20 -4.63 -10.04
C VAL A 166 -3.19 -4.82 -8.53
N VAL A 167 -2.08 -4.44 -7.88
CA VAL A 167 -1.93 -4.55 -6.42
C VAL A 167 -2.04 -3.18 -5.79
N VAL A 168 -3.01 -3.01 -4.90
CA VAL A 168 -3.14 -1.79 -4.09
C VAL A 168 -2.42 -2.00 -2.75
N ASN A 169 -1.41 -1.19 -2.49
CA ASN A 169 -0.58 -1.22 -1.27
C ASN A 169 -0.48 0.18 -0.65
N THR A 170 0.02 0.28 0.59
CA THR A 170 0.30 1.57 1.22
C THR A 170 1.36 2.39 0.50
N SER A 171 2.24 1.74 -0.26
CA SER A 171 3.21 2.41 -1.15
C SER A 171 2.60 2.87 -2.48
N GLY A 172 1.32 2.62 -2.75
CA GLY A 172 0.66 2.98 -4.01
C GLY A 172 0.09 1.79 -4.76
N VAL A 173 -0.20 1.99 -6.05
CA VAL A 173 -0.82 1.01 -6.95
C VAL A 173 0.25 0.45 -7.90
N HIS A 174 0.38 -0.87 -7.91
CA HIS A 174 1.44 -1.58 -8.61
C HIS A 174 0.86 -2.50 -9.68
N TYR A 175 1.57 -2.63 -10.79
CA TYR A 175 1.39 -3.76 -11.71
C TYR A 175 2.41 -4.84 -11.35
N CYS A 176 1.96 -6.04 -11.03
CA CYS A 176 2.81 -7.16 -10.63
C CYS A 176 2.56 -8.39 -11.50
N ASN A 177 3.61 -9.07 -11.94
CA ASN A 177 3.44 -10.39 -12.56
C ASN A 177 3.22 -11.44 -11.47
N LEU A 178 2.31 -12.37 -11.68
CA LEU A 178 1.94 -13.39 -10.69
C LEU A 178 2.32 -14.79 -11.18
N ALA A 179 2.82 -15.62 -10.26
CA ALA A 179 2.97 -17.05 -10.47
C ALA A 179 2.33 -17.84 -9.32
N CYS A 180 1.17 -18.44 -9.59
CA CYS A 180 0.48 -19.31 -8.64
C CYS A 180 1.15 -20.69 -8.57
N CYS A 181 1.23 -21.24 -7.36
CA CYS A 181 1.72 -22.60 -7.15
C CYS A 181 0.76 -23.62 -7.79
N ASN A 182 1.33 -24.61 -8.47
CA ASN A 182 0.59 -25.72 -9.09
C ASN A 182 0.93 -27.10 -8.48
N CYS A 183 1.52 -27.14 -7.28
CA CYS A 183 1.84 -28.40 -6.62
C CYS A 183 0.56 -29.20 -6.29
N PRO A 184 0.61 -30.56 -6.29
CA PRO A 184 -0.50 -31.38 -5.81
C PRO A 184 -0.92 -30.99 -4.40
N GLY A 185 -2.23 -30.82 -4.18
CA GLY A 185 -2.77 -30.38 -2.89
C GLY A 185 -2.59 -28.88 -2.60
N SER A 186 -2.18 -28.08 -3.59
CA SER A 186 -2.21 -26.62 -3.45
C SER A 186 -3.66 -26.10 -3.41
N PRO A 187 -3.96 -25.12 -2.54
CA PRO A 187 -5.29 -24.54 -2.46
C PRO A 187 -5.54 -23.67 -3.70
N ASP A 188 -6.79 -23.26 -3.90
CA ASP A 188 -7.16 -22.43 -5.04
C ASP A 188 -6.40 -21.09 -5.06
N PRO A 189 -6.21 -20.47 -6.25
CA PRO A 189 -5.37 -19.29 -6.39
C PRO A 189 -5.75 -18.14 -5.45
N HIS A 190 -7.04 -17.90 -5.23
CA HIS A 190 -7.52 -16.84 -4.32
C HIS A 190 -7.14 -17.11 -2.86
N LEU A 191 -7.07 -18.37 -2.42
CA LEU A 191 -6.59 -18.75 -1.09
C LEU A 191 -5.06 -18.62 -1.00
N GLN A 192 -4.34 -18.93 -2.08
CA GLN A 192 -2.89 -18.70 -2.13
C GLN A 192 -2.54 -17.21 -1.98
N LEU A 193 -3.32 -16.32 -2.61
CA LEU A 193 -3.18 -14.87 -2.42
C LEU A 193 -3.42 -14.46 -0.97
N LEU A 194 -4.49 -14.96 -0.34
CA LEU A 194 -4.77 -14.67 1.06
C LEU A 194 -3.62 -15.12 1.97
N GLY A 195 -3.06 -16.30 1.70
CA GLY A 195 -1.86 -16.79 2.39
C GLY A 195 -0.62 -15.92 2.18
N ALA A 196 -0.56 -15.16 1.09
CA ALA A 196 0.49 -14.18 0.80
C ALA A 196 0.16 -12.75 1.29
N GLY A 197 -0.91 -12.56 2.08
CA GLY A 197 -1.31 -11.24 2.58
C GLY A 197 -2.02 -10.36 1.55
N LEU A 198 -2.54 -10.97 0.47
CA LEU A 198 -3.24 -10.31 -0.62
C LEU A 198 -4.71 -10.72 -0.63
N PHE A 199 -5.58 -9.74 -0.49
CA PHE A 199 -7.02 -9.92 -0.51
C PHE A 199 -7.56 -9.65 -1.93
N PRO A 200 -8.09 -10.67 -2.63
CA PRO A 200 -8.59 -10.48 -3.99
C PRO A 200 -9.90 -9.71 -4.01
N ALA A 201 -10.04 -8.77 -4.96
CA ALA A 201 -11.27 -8.01 -5.17
C ALA A 201 -12.43 -8.88 -5.66
N SER A 202 -12.11 -9.97 -6.38
CA SER A 202 -13.05 -10.97 -6.87
C SER A 202 -12.40 -12.34 -6.85
N THR A 203 -13.17 -13.37 -6.52
CA THR A 203 -12.75 -14.77 -6.58
C THR A 203 -12.89 -15.37 -7.97
N ALA A 204 -13.73 -14.77 -8.83
CA ALA A 204 -13.95 -15.21 -10.21
C ALA A 204 -12.92 -14.59 -11.18
N CYS A 205 -12.59 -13.32 -10.99
CA CYS A 205 -11.60 -12.59 -11.80
C CYS A 205 -10.55 -11.97 -10.88
N MET A 206 -9.39 -12.60 -10.80
CA MET A 206 -8.30 -12.17 -9.93
C MET A 206 -7.40 -11.17 -10.66
N SER A 207 -7.95 -10.03 -11.06
CA SER A 207 -7.19 -8.95 -11.72
C SER A 207 -6.71 -7.90 -10.71
N THR A 208 -7.51 -7.61 -9.69
CA THR A 208 -7.20 -6.62 -8.64
C THR A 208 -7.10 -7.28 -7.27
N VAL A 209 -6.07 -6.91 -6.51
CA VAL A 209 -5.83 -7.39 -5.15
C VAL A 209 -5.42 -6.23 -4.23
N PHE A 210 -5.78 -6.32 -2.96
CA PHE A 210 -5.45 -5.36 -1.91
C PHE A 210 -4.56 -6.02 -0.88
N THR A 211 -3.47 -5.38 -0.49
CA THR A 211 -2.69 -5.85 0.66
C THR A 211 -3.51 -5.73 1.95
N PHE A 212 -3.30 -6.62 2.92
CA PHE A 212 -3.91 -6.45 4.24
C PHE A 212 -3.50 -5.11 4.87
N LYS A 213 -2.24 -4.70 4.66
CA LYS A 213 -1.67 -3.43 5.14
C LYS A 213 -2.46 -2.21 4.65
N VAL A 214 -2.87 -2.16 3.37
CA VAL A 214 -3.65 -1.00 2.86
C VAL A 214 -5.07 -0.98 3.40
N LEU A 215 -5.68 -2.15 3.64
CA LEU A 215 -7.02 -2.24 4.22
C LEU A 215 -7.02 -1.79 5.68
N ASP A 216 -6.04 -2.24 6.47
CA ASP A 216 -5.85 -1.80 7.84
C ASP A 216 -5.53 -0.31 7.91
N ASN A 217 -4.63 0.18 7.06
CA ASN A 217 -4.26 1.59 7.02
C ASN A 217 -5.45 2.48 6.62
N PHE A 218 -6.28 2.05 5.66
CA PHE A 218 -7.50 2.80 5.30
C PHE A 218 -8.48 2.88 6.47
N ILE A 219 -8.71 1.76 7.19
CA ILE A 219 -9.62 1.77 8.36
C ILE A 219 -9.08 2.71 9.45
N GLN A 220 -7.77 2.71 9.70
CA GLN A 220 -7.14 3.63 10.64
C GLN A 220 -7.28 5.09 10.21
N ASP A 221 -6.92 5.44 8.95
CA ASP A 221 -7.05 6.81 8.42
C ASP A 221 -8.53 7.28 8.41
N ASN A 222 -9.48 6.36 8.27
CA ASN A 222 -10.92 6.65 8.32
C ASN A 222 -11.40 6.97 9.75
N VAL A 223 -10.95 6.21 10.74
CA VAL A 223 -11.34 6.39 12.15
C VAL A 223 -10.61 7.56 12.80
N GLU A 224 -9.28 7.63 12.67
CA GLU A 224 -8.44 8.60 13.37
C GLU A 224 -8.46 9.97 12.70
N CYS A 225 -8.37 10.01 11.37
CA CYS A 225 -8.25 11.26 10.63
C CYS A 225 -9.56 11.71 9.98
N GLY A 226 -10.63 10.92 10.08
CA GLY A 226 -11.90 11.20 9.39
C GLY A 226 -11.76 11.19 7.86
N THR A 227 -10.74 10.52 7.32
CA THR A 227 -10.42 10.56 5.89
C THR A 227 -11.52 9.85 5.10
N ALA A 228 -12.17 10.59 4.20
CA ALA A 228 -13.10 10.00 3.23
C ALA A 228 -12.36 9.06 2.28
N ALA A 229 -13.01 7.97 1.87
CA ALA A 229 -12.42 6.96 0.99
C ALA A 229 -11.85 7.56 -0.32
N MET A 230 -12.51 8.56 -0.90
CA MET A 230 -12.03 9.28 -2.09
C MET A 230 -10.69 9.99 -1.84
N ASN A 231 -10.54 10.63 -0.67
CA ASN A 231 -9.31 11.35 -0.32
C ASN A 231 -8.17 10.36 -0.06
N TYR A 232 -8.47 9.25 0.62
CA TYR A 232 -7.50 8.18 0.84
C TYR A 232 -7.02 7.57 -0.49
N PHE A 233 -7.93 7.25 -1.41
CA PHE A 233 -7.53 6.70 -2.70
C PHE A 233 -6.80 7.75 -3.56
N SER A 234 -7.17 9.03 -3.47
CA SER A 234 -6.43 10.12 -4.13
C SER A 234 -5.01 10.27 -3.57
N LYS A 235 -4.81 10.06 -2.26
CA LYS A 235 -3.48 9.97 -1.63
C LYS A 235 -2.70 8.80 -2.22
N LEU A 236 -3.27 7.61 -2.36
CA LEU A 236 -2.61 6.46 -3.00
C LEU A 236 -2.21 6.75 -4.47
N LYS A 237 -3.07 7.41 -5.24
CA LYS A 237 -2.74 7.83 -6.62
C LYS A 237 -1.53 8.77 -6.66
N ARG A 238 -1.43 9.73 -5.72
CA ARG A 238 -0.30 10.66 -5.63
C ARG A 238 0.98 10.02 -5.11
N ILE A 239 0.87 9.05 -4.18
CA ILE A 239 2.03 8.25 -3.73
C ILE A 239 2.57 7.41 -4.91
N THR A 240 1.68 6.87 -5.75
CA THR A 240 2.05 6.10 -6.95
C THR A 240 2.75 6.96 -8.00
N SER A 241 2.17 8.12 -8.30
CA SER A 241 2.81 9.13 -9.15
C SER A 241 2.25 10.50 -8.79
N ASN A 242 3.10 11.37 -8.25
CA ASN A 242 2.67 12.71 -7.88
C ASN A 242 2.46 13.60 -9.12
N VAL A 243 3.23 13.35 -10.19
CA VAL A 243 3.16 14.11 -11.45
C VAL A 243 1.94 13.70 -12.28
N PHE A 244 1.63 12.40 -12.34
CA PHE A 244 0.56 11.86 -13.19
C PHE A 244 -0.46 11.00 -12.43
N PRO A 245 -1.12 11.52 -11.38
CA PRO A 245 -2.04 10.72 -10.56
C PRO A 245 -3.28 10.22 -11.32
N HIS A 246 -3.63 10.88 -12.43
CA HIS A 246 -4.76 10.49 -13.28
C HIS A 246 -4.46 9.27 -14.16
N LEU A 247 -3.19 8.90 -14.35
CA LEU A 247 -2.78 7.71 -15.12
C LEU A 247 -2.71 6.44 -14.26
N VAL A 248 -2.93 6.58 -12.95
CA VAL A 248 -2.96 5.46 -12.00
C VAL A 248 -4.31 4.76 -12.09
N PRO A 249 -4.34 3.41 -12.16
CA PRO A 249 -5.60 2.65 -12.21
C PRO A 249 -6.57 3.06 -11.10
N ASP A 250 -7.81 3.31 -11.47
CA ASP A 250 -8.85 3.62 -10.51
C ASP A 250 -9.45 2.33 -9.94
N GLN A 251 -9.15 2.05 -8.68
CA GLN A 251 -9.65 0.90 -7.92
C GLN A 251 -10.44 1.38 -6.68
N TYR A 252 -11.03 2.58 -6.77
CA TYR A 252 -11.77 3.18 -5.67
C TYR A 252 -13.02 2.39 -5.30
N ARG A 253 -13.79 1.92 -6.30
CA ARG A 253 -15.03 1.16 -6.06
C ARG A 253 -14.70 -0.14 -5.34
N GLU A 254 -13.62 -0.77 -5.77
CA GLU A 254 -13.03 -1.97 -5.21
C GLU A 254 -12.62 -1.76 -3.76
N LEU A 255 -11.94 -0.65 -3.46
CA LEU A 255 -11.57 -0.29 -2.09
C LEU A 255 -12.80 -0.20 -1.18
N LEU A 256 -13.91 0.41 -1.62
CA LEU A 256 -15.10 0.59 -0.80
C LEU A 256 -15.69 -0.73 -0.32
N TRP A 257 -15.86 -1.71 -1.22
CA TRP A 257 -16.42 -2.99 -0.84
C TRP A 257 -15.40 -3.88 -0.13
N MET A 258 -14.11 -3.82 -0.52
CA MET A 258 -13.05 -4.59 0.12
C MET A 258 -12.85 -4.17 1.57
N ALA A 259 -12.86 -2.87 1.86
CA ALA A 259 -12.78 -2.36 3.23
C ALA A 259 -13.96 -2.83 4.10
N ARG A 260 -15.17 -2.90 3.52
CA ARG A 260 -16.36 -3.42 4.23
C ARG A 260 -16.22 -4.90 4.56
N ILE A 261 -15.85 -5.73 3.58
CA ILE A 261 -15.65 -7.16 3.77
C ILE A 261 -14.53 -7.40 4.78
N TRP A 262 -13.41 -6.69 4.64
CA TRP A 262 -12.27 -6.78 5.55
C TRP A 262 -12.64 -6.44 7.01
N ARG A 263 -13.42 -5.37 7.21
CA ARG A 263 -13.92 -4.98 8.53
C ARG A 263 -14.77 -6.09 9.14
N VAL A 264 -15.69 -6.67 8.37
CA VAL A 264 -16.54 -7.78 8.83
C VAL A 264 -15.68 -8.99 9.21
N LEU A 265 -14.79 -9.45 8.33
CA LEU A 265 -13.90 -10.59 8.60
C LEU A 265 -13.00 -10.35 9.83
N THR A 266 -12.54 -9.12 10.01
CA THR A 266 -11.75 -8.73 11.20
C THR A 266 -12.58 -8.80 12.48
N LEU A 267 -13.85 -8.40 12.45
CA LEU A 267 -14.75 -8.56 13.60
C LEU A 267 -15.03 -10.04 13.90
N PHE A 268 -15.25 -10.88 12.89
CA PHE A 268 -15.39 -12.33 13.08
C PHE A 268 -14.15 -12.93 13.74
N LYS A 269 -12.96 -12.55 13.25
CA LYS A 269 -11.66 -12.96 13.80
C LYS A 269 -11.51 -12.54 15.27
N TRP A 270 -11.81 -11.29 15.61
CA TRP A 270 -11.61 -10.75 16.96
C TRP A 270 -12.60 -11.31 17.99
N ASN A 271 -13.81 -11.69 17.57
CA ASN A 271 -14.81 -12.29 18.45
C ASN A 271 -14.74 -13.84 18.50
N GLY A 272 -13.74 -14.46 17.87
CA GLY A 272 -13.53 -15.91 17.94
C GLY A 272 -14.45 -16.76 17.05
N PHE A 273 -15.28 -16.14 16.21
CA PHE A 273 -16.21 -16.83 15.29
C PHE A 273 -15.52 -17.49 14.08
N GLY A 274 -14.18 -17.53 14.05
CA GLY A 274 -13.44 -18.30 13.03
C GLY A 274 -13.48 -19.82 13.24
N HIS A 275 -13.75 -20.26 14.47
CA HIS A 275 -13.79 -21.69 14.85
C HIS A 275 -15.18 -22.17 15.29
N ASP A 276 -16.08 -21.24 15.58
CA ASP A 276 -17.47 -21.55 15.95
C ASP A 276 -18.36 -21.46 14.70
N LEU A 277 -19.00 -22.57 14.34
CA LEU A 277 -19.89 -22.66 13.18
C LEU A 277 -21.32 -22.14 13.47
N ARG A 278 -21.56 -21.66 14.70
CA ARG A 278 -22.79 -21.01 15.10
C ARG A 278 -23.07 -19.75 14.27
N ALA A 279 -24.34 -19.51 13.99
CA ALA A 279 -24.80 -18.24 13.45
C ALA A 279 -24.60 -17.10 14.47
N VAL A 280 -23.99 -16.01 14.01
CA VAL A 280 -23.80 -14.79 14.80
C VAL A 280 -25.16 -14.14 15.09
N GLY A 281 -25.45 -13.92 16.37
CA GLY A 281 -26.63 -13.19 16.82
C GLY A 281 -26.52 -11.67 16.65
N PRO A 282 -27.64 -10.92 16.73
CA PRO A 282 -27.61 -9.47 16.67
C PRO A 282 -26.73 -8.87 17.78
N GLY A 283 -25.78 -8.02 17.40
CA GLY A 283 -24.90 -7.33 18.35
C GLY A 283 -23.67 -8.13 18.81
N GLU A 284 -23.49 -9.39 18.40
CA GLU A 284 -22.39 -10.24 18.91
C GLU A 284 -21.03 -9.94 18.27
N LEU A 285 -20.98 -9.16 17.20
CA LEU A 285 -19.73 -8.75 16.53
C LEU A 285 -19.24 -7.36 16.96
N VAL A 286 -20.06 -6.58 17.67
CA VAL A 286 -19.71 -5.22 18.05
C VAL A 286 -19.19 -5.18 19.48
N LEU A 287 -18.14 -4.39 19.70
CA LEU A 287 -17.63 -4.14 21.04
C LEU A 287 -18.66 -3.35 21.84
N PHE A 288 -18.87 -3.73 23.09
CA PHE A 288 -19.69 -2.96 24.02
C PHE A 288 -19.06 -1.58 24.24
N CYS A 289 -19.77 -0.52 23.83
CA CYS A 289 -19.31 0.85 23.96
C CYS A 289 -20.10 1.56 25.08
N LEU A 290 -19.40 1.91 26.17
CA LEU A 290 -19.96 2.66 27.30
C LEU A 290 -20.40 4.09 26.94
N ALA A 291 -19.90 4.65 25.84
CA ALA A 291 -20.29 5.98 25.36
C ALA A 291 -21.52 5.93 24.44
N CYS A 292 -21.76 4.80 23.76
CA CYS A 292 -22.97 4.63 22.96
C CYS A 292 -24.19 4.55 23.87
N PRO A 293 -25.38 4.99 23.43
CA PRO A 293 -26.58 4.94 24.27
C PRO A 293 -26.98 3.49 24.57
N GLN A 294 -26.91 3.11 25.84
CA GLN A 294 -27.22 1.79 26.40
C GLN A 294 -28.33 1.94 27.44
N LYS A 295 -29.52 1.46 27.09
CA LYS A 295 -30.69 1.48 27.97
C LYS A 295 -30.40 0.75 29.29
N GLY A 296 -30.60 1.43 30.42
CA GLY A 296 -30.34 0.89 31.76
C GLY A 296 -28.87 0.90 32.20
N VAL A 297 -27.94 1.39 31.37
CA VAL A 297 -26.54 1.60 31.76
C VAL A 297 -26.20 3.08 31.83
N ASN A 298 -26.30 3.78 30.70
CA ASN A 298 -26.04 5.23 30.59
C ASN A 298 -27.26 6.01 30.02
N LEU A 299 -28.32 5.30 29.65
CA LEU A 299 -29.63 5.85 29.35
C LEU A 299 -30.66 5.41 30.39
N ASP A 300 -31.65 6.26 30.63
CA ASP A 300 -32.81 5.90 31.45
C ASP A 300 -33.50 4.64 30.89
N PRO A 301 -33.77 3.62 31.72
CA PRO A 301 -34.48 2.42 31.30
C PRO A 301 -35.91 2.67 30.79
N GLU A 302 -36.50 3.85 30.99
CA GLU A 302 -37.83 4.20 30.47
C GLU A 302 -37.80 5.12 29.23
N ILE A 303 -36.63 5.37 28.62
CA ILE A 303 -36.46 6.39 27.56
C ILE A 303 -37.40 6.24 26.35
N ASP A 304 -37.82 5.02 26.02
CA ASP A 304 -38.75 4.76 24.91
C ASP A 304 -40.13 5.40 25.13
N LYS A 305 -40.57 5.55 26.38
CA LYS A 305 -41.86 6.18 26.71
C LYS A 305 -41.87 7.68 26.43
N ASP A 306 -40.71 8.34 26.50
CA ASP A 306 -40.59 9.80 26.37
C ASP A 306 -40.44 10.26 24.91
N MET A 307 -39.85 9.43 24.04
CA MET A 307 -39.81 9.69 22.60
C MET A 307 -41.20 9.65 21.95
N SER A 308 -42.09 8.77 22.41
CA SER A 308 -43.49 8.73 21.97
C SER A 308 -44.32 9.95 22.36
N ARG A 309 -43.92 10.71 23.40
CA ARG A 309 -44.61 11.95 23.81
C ARG A 309 -44.28 13.17 22.94
N LYS A 310 -43.17 13.14 22.20
CA LYS A 310 -42.77 14.26 21.33
C LYS A 310 -43.42 14.21 19.94
N VAL A 311 -43.77 13.01 19.45
CA VAL A 311 -44.43 12.84 18.14
C VAL A 311 -45.91 13.28 18.17
N SER A 312 -46.57 13.23 19.34
CA SER A 312 -47.99 13.57 19.49
C SER A 312 -48.29 15.08 19.63
N LYS A 313 -47.32 15.98 19.41
CA LYS A 313 -47.49 17.43 19.62
C LYS A 313 -47.72 18.28 18.36
N HIS A 314 -47.90 17.68 17.18
CA HIS A 314 -48.38 18.42 16.00
C HIS A 314 -49.89 18.23 15.84
N PRO A 315 -50.73 19.25 16.09
CA PRO A 315 -52.14 19.19 15.72
C PRO A 315 -52.26 19.24 14.20
N SER A 316 -53.09 18.36 13.64
CA SER A 316 -53.42 18.32 12.22
C SER A 316 -54.03 19.65 11.78
N PRO A 317 -53.61 20.24 10.64
CA PRO A 317 -54.22 21.45 10.15
C PRO A 317 -55.64 21.15 9.63
N SER A 318 -56.61 21.91 10.12
CA SER A 318 -58.00 21.99 9.65
C SER A 318 -58.12 22.73 8.33
#